data_AF-A0A7X3RB11-F1
#
_entry.id   AF-A0A7X3RB11-F1
#
_cell.length_a   1.000
_cell.length_b   1.000
_cell.length_c   1.000
_cell.angle_alpha   90.00
_cell.angle_beta   90.00
_cell.angle_gamma   90.00
#
_symmetry.space_group_name_H-M   'P 1'
#
loop_
_entity.id
_entity.type
_entity.pdbx_description
1 polymer ?
#
loop_
_entity_poly.entity_id
_entity_poly.type
_entity_poly.pdbx_seq_one_letter_code
_entity_poly.pdbx_strand_id
1 'polypeptide(L)'
;RTVYEAQAPRFSVWVPMTLRRTTDHNSLRNGRNTIMKASECEYCNGEIRQKKVTVDHWYEGKLVIIKDVPVGVCQECGQRYYAAATLDRLDVMAQNSDTAPERISVPVMVMSP
;
A
#
# COMPACT_ATOMS: atom_id res chain seq x y z
N ARG A 1 -15.07 -9.53 1.44
CA ARG A 1 -14.44 -8.45 2.24
C ARG A 1 -13.38 -7.84 1.34
N THR A 2 -13.46 -6.53 1.10
CA THR A 2 -12.77 -5.81 0.03
C THR A 2 -11.25 -5.89 0.15
N VAL A 3 -10.58 -6.34 -0.92
CA VAL A 3 -9.13 -6.12 -1.12
C VAL A 3 -9.03 -4.76 -1.82
N TYR A 4 -8.23 -3.85 -1.27
CA TYR A 4 -7.97 -2.57 -1.92
C TYR A 4 -6.61 -2.66 -2.60
N GLU A 5 -6.62 -2.39 -3.90
CA GLU A 5 -5.44 -2.28 -4.71
C GLU A 5 -4.84 -0.87 -4.52
N ALA A 6 -3.67 -0.79 -3.89
CA ALA A 6 -2.89 0.44 -3.84
C ALA A 6 -1.78 0.37 -4.88
N GLN A 7 -2.11 0.74 -6.11
CA GLN A 7 -1.13 1.09 -7.13
C GLN A 7 -0.49 2.42 -6.74
N ALA A 8 0.72 2.35 -6.18
CA ALA A 8 1.67 3.44 -6.38
C ALA A 8 2.47 3.09 -7.64
N PRO A 9 2.07 3.60 -8.83
CA PRO A 9 2.92 3.49 -10.00
C PRO A 9 4.28 4.14 -9.71
N ARG A 10 5.35 3.61 -10.31
CA ARG A 10 6.70 4.20 -10.30
C ARG A 10 6.76 5.60 -10.92
N PHE A 11 5.63 6.09 -11.44
CA PHE A 11 5.44 7.39 -12.05
C PHE A 11 4.19 8.04 -11.46
N SER A 12 4.37 9.20 -10.85
CA SER A 12 3.32 10.07 -10.33
C SER A 12 2.27 10.34 -11.41
N VAL A 13 1.16 9.61 -11.37
CA VAL A 13 -0.06 9.97 -12.08
C VAL A 13 -1.20 9.88 -11.07
N TRP A 14 -1.73 11.05 -10.72
CA TRP A 14 -2.99 11.19 -9.98
C TRP A 14 -4.09 10.54 -10.83
N VAL A 15 -4.39 9.27 -10.57
CA VAL A 15 -5.58 8.61 -11.13
C VAL A 15 -6.65 8.67 -10.04
N PRO A 16 -7.85 9.23 -10.32
CA PRO A 16 -8.96 9.13 -9.38
C PRO A 16 -9.22 7.64 -9.12
N MET A 17 -9.14 7.27 -7.85
CA MET A 17 -9.31 5.94 -7.27
C MET A 17 -10.51 5.18 -7.87
N THR A 18 -10.33 4.53 -9.02
CA THR A 18 -11.36 3.70 -9.66
C THR A 18 -11.33 2.33 -9.00
N LEU A 19 -11.97 2.26 -7.84
CA LEU A 19 -12.18 1.05 -7.04
C LEU A 19 -12.81 -0.08 -7.86
N ARG A 20 -12.02 -1.05 -8.32
CA ARG A 20 -12.55 -2.35 -8.75
C ARG A 20 -12.75 -3.26 -7.54
N ARG A 21 -14.01 -3.52 -7.23
CA ARG A 21 -14.49 -4.31 -6.09
C ARG A 21 -14.46 -5.80 -6.48
N THR A 22 -13.47 -6.57 -6.03
CA THR A 22 -13.52 -8.05 -6.14
C THR A 22 -13.94 -8.64 -4.79
N THR A 23 -15.15 -9.19 -4.77
CA THR A 23 -15.73 -9.90 -3.62
C THR A 23 -15.28 -11.35 -3.65
N ASP A 24 -14.48 -11.78 -2.68
CA ASP A 24 -14.47 -13.18 -2.27
C ASP A 24 -14.89 -13.31 -0.80
N HIS A 25 -15.78 -14.27 -0.55
CA HIS A 25 -16.54 -14.49 0.67
C HIS A 25 -16.18 -15.87 1.23
N ASN A 26 -15.05 -16.02 1.95
CA ASN A 26 -14.98 -17.06 2.98
C ASN A 26 -13.83 -16.90 3.98
N SER A 27 -14.14 -17.23 5.24
CA SER A 27 -13.22 -17.55 6.34
C SER A 27 -12.61 -16.39 7.15
N LEU A 28 -13.46 -15.83 8.03
CA LEU A 28 -13.06 -15.22 9.30
C LEU A 28 -12.81 -16.33 10.33
N ARG A 29 -11.59 -16.44 10.88
CA ARG A 29 -11.26 -16.83 12.27
C ARG A 29 -9.77 -17.20 12.39
N ASN A 30 -8.90 -16.19 12.45
CA ASN A 30 -7.73 -16.16 13.36
C ASN A 30 -6.88 -14.93 13.04
N GLY A 31 -6.47 -14.20 14.09
CA GLY A 31 -5.67 -12.98 14.02
C GLY A 31 -4.23 -13.22 13.55
N ARG A 32 -4.07 -13.66 12.31
CA ARG A 32 -2.79 -13.67 11.59
C ARG A 32 -2.89 -12.67 10.45
N ASN A 33 -1.87 -11.82 10.33
CA ASN A 33 -1.72 -10.79 9.30
C ASN A 33 -1.42 -11.43 7.93
N THR A 34 -2.28 -12.34 7.47
CA THR A 34 -2.08 -13.08 6.22
C THR A 34 -2.68 -12.29 5.08
N ILE A 35 -1.82 -11.74 4.22
CA ILE A 35 -2.20 -11.29 2.89
C ILE A 35 -2.95 -12.44 2.20
N MET A 36 -4.13 -12.15 1.66
CA MET A 36 -4.96 -13.17 0.99
C MET A 36 -4.13 -13.90 -0.08
N LYS A 37 -4.45 -15.19 -0.27
CA LYS A 37 -3.77 -16.19 -1.12
C LYS A 37 -3.78 -15.86 -2.63
N ALA A 38 -3.35 -14.67 -3.05
CA ALA A 38 -2.97 -14.46 -4.44
C ALA A 38 -1.50 -14.89 -4.59
N SER A 39 -1.26 -16.07 -5.17
CA SER A 39 0.09 -16.54 -5.54
C SER A 39 0.60 -15.90 -6.83
N GLU A 40 -0.31 -15.36 -7.65
CA GLU A 40 -0.03 -14.86 -8.99
C GLU A 40 -0.60 -13.46 -9.18
N CYS A 41 0.13 -12.64 -9.92
CA CYS A 41 -0.22 -11.27 -10.27
C CYS A 41 -1.36 -11.22 -11.29
N GLU A 42 -2.40 -10.44 -11.02
CA GLU A 42 -3.54 -10.30 -11.93
C GLU A 42 -3.21 -9.54 -13.24
N TYR A 43 -2.06 -8.86 -13.28
CA TYR A 43 -1.63 -8.05 -14.42
C TYR A 43 -0.69 -8.78 -15.39
N CYS A 44 0.17 -9.66 -14.87
CA CYS A 44 1.22 -10.31 -15.66
C CYS A 44 1.41 -11.79 -15.35
N ASN A 45 0.56 -12.37 -14.50
CA ASN A 45 0.64 -13.75 -14.02
C ASN A 45 1.96 -14.12 -13.31
N GLY A 46 2.82 -13.13 -13.03
CA GLY A 46 4.07 -13.33 -12.32
C GLY A 46 3.88 -13.68 -10.85
N GLU A 47 4.87 -14.36 -10.26
CA GLU A 47 4.82 -14.82 -8.86
C GLU A 47 4.78 -13.65 -7.87
N ILE A 48 3.87 -13.72 -6.90
CA ILE A 48 3.79 -12.77 -5.78
C ILE A 48 4.56 -13.32 -4.57
N ARG A 49 5.46 -12.51 -4.01
CA ARG A 49 6.19 -12.83 -2.77
C ARG A 49 5.95 -11.77 -1.70
N GLN A 50 5.84 -12.21 -0.45
CA GLN A 50 5.77 -11.32 0.71
C GLN A 50 7.11 -10.60 0.90
N LYS A 51 7.07 -9.28 1.01
CA LYS A 51 8.23 -8.42 1.28
C LYS A 51 7.85 -7.33 2.29
N LYS A 52 8.86 -6.80 2.98
CA LYS A 52 8.74 -5.56 3.73
C LYS A 52 9.20 -4.40 2.84
N VAL A 53 8.37 -3.36 2.73
CA VAL A 53 8.69 -2.19 1.90
C VAL A 53 8.49 -0.91 2.69
N THR A 54 9.09 0.17 2.19
CA THR A 54 8.78 1.53 2.62
C THR A 54 7.63 2.07 1.78
N VAL A 55 6.64 2.65 2.45
CA VAL A 55 5.45 3.27 1.83
C VAL A 55 5.48 4.77 2.10
N ASP A 56 5.39 5.55 1.04
CA ASP A 56 5.04 6.96 1.05
C ASP A 56 3.51 7.11 1.07
N HIS A 57 2.95 7.45 2.23
CA HIS A 57 1.51 7.57 2.45
C HIS A 57 1.11 9.03 2.58
N TRP A 58 0.23 9.50 1.71
CA TRP A 58 -0.36 10.84 1.80
C TRP A 58 -1.66 10.76 2.59
N TYR A 59 -1.72 11.49 3.70
CA TYR A 59 -2.89 11.54 4.56
C TYR A 59 -3.18 12.99 4.96
N GLU A 60 -4.36 13.50 4.62
CA GLU A 60 -4.82 14.87 4.93
C GLU A 60 -3.78 15.97 4.58
N GLY A 61 -3.12 15.83 3.42
CA GLY A 61 -2.12 16.80 2.94
C GLY A 61 -0.74 16.67 3.61
N LYS A 62 -0.54 15.72 4.52
CA LYS A 62 0.77 15.36 5.09
C LYS A 62 1.35 14.14 4.36
N LEU A 63 2.65 14.18 4.08
CA LEU A 63 3.41 13.02 3.61
C LEU A 63 3.99 12.27 4.81
N VAL A 64 3.64 11.00 4.97
CA VAL A 64 4.13 10.12 6.03
C VAL A 64 4.89 8.95 5.41
N ILE A 65 6.13 8.72 5.85
CA ILE A 65 6.95 7.60 5.39
C ILE A 65 6.87 6.48 6.42
N ILE A 66 6.30 5.34 6.02
CA ILE A 66 6.12 4.17 6.88
C ILE A 66 7.04 3.05 6.40
N LYS A 67 8.01 2.68 7.24
CA LYS A 67 8.99 1.63 6.96
C LYS A 67 8.44 0.24 7.34
N ASP A 68 9.04 -0.81 6.78
CA ASP A 68 8.79 -2.22 7.14
C ASP A 68 7.34 -2.71 6.95
N VAL A 69 6.60 -2.13 6.01
CA VAL A 69 5.20 -2.49 5.73
C VAL A 69 5.15 -3.86 5.03
N PRO A 70 4.43 -4.85 5.57
CA PRO A 70 4.28 -6.16 4.95
C PRO A 70 3.34 -6.08 3.75
N VAL A 71 3.85 -6.41 2.56
CA VAL A 71 3.12 -6.36 1.29
C VAL A 71 3.44 -7.58 0.42
N GLY A 72 2.49 -7.99 -0.41
CA GLY A 72 2.75 -8.91 -1.51
C GLY A 72 3.33 -8.11 -2.68
N VAL A 73 4.43 -8.56 -3.26
CA VAL A 73 5.06 -7.90 -4.41
C VAL A 73 5.22 -8.91 -5.54
N CYS A 74 4.68 -8.59 -6.72
CA CYS A 74 4.98 -9.36 -7.92
C CYS A 74 6.47 -9.23 -8.26
N GLN A 75 7.16 -10.35 -8.45
CA GLN A 75 8.60 -10.34 -8.76
C GLN A 75 8.92 -9.85 -10.18
N GLU A 76 7.96 -9.94 -11.09
CA GLU A 76 8.11 -9.54 -12.51
C GLU A 76 7.83 -8.04 -12.70
N CYS A 77 6.62 -7.59 -12.35
CA CYS A 77 6.18 -6.21 -12.64
C CYS A 77 6.25 -5.24 -11.46
N GLY A 78 6.48 -5.75 -10.24
CA GLY A 78 6.58 -4.92 -9.03
C GLY A 78 5.24 -4.47 -8.43
N GLN A 79 4.10 -4.92 -8.96
CA GLN A 79 2.77 -4.65 -8.41
C GLN A 79 2.72 -5.02 -6.92
N ARG A 80 2.11 -4.14 -6.11
CA ARG A 80 2.01 -4.29 -4.65
C ARG A 80 0.58 -4.61 -4.22
N TYR A 81 0.45 -5.56 -3.31
CA TYR A 81 -0.80 -6.06 -2.76
C TYR A 81 -0.81 -5.88 -1.25
N TYR A 82 -1.78 -5.13 -0.73
CA TYR A 82 -1.92 -4.83 0.68
C TYR A 82 -3.10 -5.59 1.27
N ALA A 83 -2.91 -6.22 2.43
CA ALA A 83 -4.04 -6.72 3.20
C ALA A 83 -4.86 -5.54 3.72
N ALA A 84 -6.18 -5.72 3.83
CA ALA A 84 -7.06 -4.70 4.43
C ALA A 84 -6.54 -4.26 5.82
N ALA A 85 -6.13 -5.21 6.67
CA ALA A 85 -5.55 -4.91 7.98
C ALA A 85 -4.22 -4.14 7.91
N THR A 86 -3.44 -4.28 6.83
CA THR A 86 -2.24 -3.46 6.62
C THR A 86 -2.65 -2.02 6.30
N LEU A 87 -3.63 -1.83 5.41
CA LEU A 87 -4.11 -0.49 5.05
C LEU A 87 -4.71 0.25 6.26
N ASP A 88 -5.57 -0.43 7.03
CA ASP A 88 -6.14 0.13 8.27
C ASP A 88 -5.03 0.61 9.22
N ARG A 89 -3.92 -0.14 9.31
CA ARG A 89 -2.77 0.24 10.12
C ARG A 89 -2.00 1.42 9.55
N LEU A 90 -1.85 1.52 8.22
CA LEU A 90 -1.20 2.67 7.58
C LEU A 90 -1.97 3.95 7.90
N ASP A 91 -3.30 3.93 7.83
CA ASP A 91 -4.14 5.09 8.15
C ASP A 91 -4.01 5.48 9.63
N VAL A 92 -4.08 4.52 10.55
CA VAL A 92 -3.88 4.77 11.98
C VAL A 92 -2.49 5.36 12.26
N MET A 93 -1.44 4.83 11.62
CA MET A 93 -0.09 5.36 11.77
C MET A 93 0.04 6.78 11.22
N ALA A 94 -0.61 7.08 10.09
CA ALA A 94 -0.55 8.39 9.47
C ALA A 94 -1.30 9.47 10.27
N GLN A 95 -2.45 9.12 10.87
CA GLN A 95 -3.18 9.98 11.81
C GLN A 95 -2.31 10.36 13.03
N ASN A 96 -1.41 9.47 13.46
CA ASN A 96 -0.52 9.67 14.59
C ASN A 96 0.90 10.11 14.17
N SER A 97 1.07 10.62 12.95
CA SER A 97 2.38 10.99 12.38
C SER A 97 3.14 12.05 13.18
N ASP A 98 2.47 12.86 14.01
CA ASP A 98 3.12 13.83 14.89
C ASP A 98 4.01 13.16 15.96
N THR A 99 3.76 11.88 16.27
CA THR A 99 4.56 11.05 17.19
C THR A 99 5.74 10.35 16.52
N ALA A 100 5.99 10.59 15.23
CA ALA A 100 7.03 9.89 14.49
C ALA A 100 8.43 10.08 15.13
N PRO A 101 9.20 8.98 15.30
CA PRO A 101 10.51 9.03 15.94
C PRO A 101 11.60 9.63 15.03
N GLU A 102 11.37 9.66 13.72
CA GLU A 102 12.29 10.15 12.71
C GLU A 102 11.53 11.09 11.77
N ARG A 103 12.19 12.17 11.33
CA ARG A 103 11.66 13.11 10.34
C ARG A 103 12.72 13.36 9.28
N ILE A 104 12.27 13.47 8.04
CA ILE A 104 13.10 13.88 6.90
C ILE A 104 12.62 15.24 6.40
N SER A 105 13.56 16.10 6.01
CA SER A 105 13.23 17.35 5.33
C SER A 105 13.24 17.09 3.83
N VAL A 106 12.10 17.30 3.17
CA VAL A 106 11.95 17.08 1.73
C VAL A 106 11.76 18.43 1.04
N PRO A 107 12.68 18.85 0.15
CA PRO A 107 12.50 20.08 -0.61
C PRO A 107 11.36 19.93 -1.62
N VAL A 108 10.52 20.97 -1.72
CA VAL A 108 9.41 21.03 -2.68
C VAL A 108 9.71 22.13 -3.68
N MET A 109 9.74 21.77 -4.97
CA MET A 109 10.02 22.70 -6.07
C MET A 109 8.75 22.90 -6.87
N VAL A 110 8.46 24.15 -7.23
CA VAL A 110 7.39 24.50 -8.17
C VAL A 110 8.03 24.82 -9.51
N MET A 111 7.63 24.11 -10.56
CA MET A 111 8.01 24.47 -11.93
C MET A 111 7.13 25.64 -12.36
N SER A 112 7.66 26.87 -12.26
CA SER A 112 6.99 28.05 -12.82
C SER A 112 6.92 27.89 -14.35
N PRO A 113 5.79 28.21 -14.99
CA PRO A 113 5.71 28.27 -16.45
C PRO A 113 6.59 29.38 -17.04
#